data_AF-A0A972REC1-F1
#
_entry.id   AF-A0A972REC1-F1
#
_cell.length_a   1.000
_cell.length_b   1.000
_cell.length_c   1.000
_cell.angle_alpha   90.00
_cell.angle_beta   90.00
_cell.angle_gamma   90.00
#
_symmetry.space_group_name_H-M   'P 1'
#
loop_
_entity.id
_entity.type
_entity.pdbx_description
1 polymer ?
#
loop_
_entity_poly.entity_id
_entity_poly.type
_entity_poly.pdbx_seq_one_letter_code
_entity_poly.pdbx_strand_id
1 'polypeptide(L)'
;MKRLFAGSVFLTIVLILLNSIVFGQQSSCKDCHERVFQIFQSRSFIHPVVKDCRICHIKKNRSSARTDSVEYLTSTYADEFIVHIPDIKNQDCNISVELYDINERRSGKKEVPLACNSVSVRDGLFTKINKIYNFRVENIRFGPLVSVVFSWETDAYSTTEISYITKNSGVLPTHLGDDNVYTKKHRILITGLGHKKTYQFKGISRDIYGNKIETEEVMISTNKRERVYKSSGLYGMREPIQYTVESFRVSFREGIFVSIKTNIPSRCRLVITSKESIPVVTGKHEAGLTSPRFASIVVCKRCHPQHTSHPVGIRSEGAHVRMPVDLPTIEDGVISCTTCHYPHGGDREFFARSPFDATLCLKCHDESLY
;
A
#
# COMPACT_ATOMS: atom_id res chain seq x y z
N MET A 1 47.95 21.92 45.20
CA MET A 1 47.80 20.60 44.50
C MET A 1 46.48 19.85 44.78
N LYS A 2 45.44 20.44 45.41
CA LYS A 2 44.17 19.73 45.70
C LYS A 2 42.94 20.19 44.88
N ARG A 3 43.07 21.18 44.00
CA ARG A 3 41.93 21.73 43.22
C ARG A 3 41.86 21.30 41.74
N LEU A 4 42.86 20.60 41.23
CA LEU A 4 42.89 20.14 39.82
C LEU A 4 42.34 18.72 39.60
N PHE A 5 42.19 17.91 40.65
CA PHE A 5 41.67 16.53 40.53
C PHE A 5 40.13 16.46 40.50
N ALA A 6 39.42 17.44 41.06
CA ALA A 6 37.96 17.42 41.12
C ALA A 6 37.30 17.68 39.75
N GLY A 7 37.90 18.52 38.90
CA GLY A 7 37.35 18.83 37.58
C GLY A 7 37.45 17.68 36.57
N SER A 8 38.51 16.87 36.64
CA SER A 8 38.73 15.76 35.72
C SER A 8 37.83 14.55 36.01
N VAL A 9 37.54 14.29 37.29
CA VAL A 9 36.60 13.23 37.73
C VAL A 9 35.16 13.62 37.42
N PHE A 10 34.80 14.90 37.52
CA PHE A 10 33.46 15.37 37.18
C PHE A 10 33.18 15.29 35.68
N LEU A 11 34.18 15.60 34.83
CA LEU A 11 34.03 15.53 33.38
C LEU A 11 33.91 14.08 32.86
N THR A 12 34.61 13.13 33.47
CA THR A 12 34.50 11.70 33.13
C THR A 12 33.16 11.10 33.58
N ILE A 13 32.65 11.48 34.77
CA ILE A 13 31.32 11.03 35.24
C ILE A 13 30.20 11.58 34.33
N VAL A 14 30.29 12.83 33.89
CA VAL A 14 29.30 13.43 32.97
C VAL A 14 29.36 12.76 31.58
N LEU A 15 30.54 12.40 31.06
CA LEU A 15 30.68 11.67 29.80
C LEU A 15 30.13 10.23 29.88
N ILE A 16 30.29 9.55 31.02
CA ILE A 16 29.71 8.20 31.25
C ILE A 16 28.18 8.27 31.37
N LEU A 17 27.65 9.29 32.03
CA LEU A 17 26.19 9.50 32.15
C LEU A 17 25.56 9.91 30.81
N LEU A 18 26.22 10.75 30.00
CA LEU A 18 25.74 11.10 28.67
C LEU A 18 25.78 9.93 27.68
N ASN A 19 26.78 9.04 27.75
CA ASN A 19 26.79 7.80 26.96
C ASN A 19 25.71 6.82 27.39
N SER A 20 25.32 6.81 28.67
CA SER A 20 24.25 5.95 29.19
C SER A 20 22.85 6.40 28.74
N ILE A 21 22.66 7.69 28.48
CA ILE A 21 21.37 8.24 28.02
C ILE A 21 21.11 7.89 26.54
N VAL A 22 22.15 7.67 25.73
CA VAL A 22 22.00 7.31 24.30
C VAL A 22 21.70 5.81 24.11
N PHE A 23 22.02 4.95 25.09
CA PHE A 23 21.78 3.49 25.01
C PHE A 23 20.53 2.99 25.78
N GLY A 24 19.82 3.88 26.48
CA GLY A 24 18.75 3.56 27.44
C GLY A 24 17.43 3.00 26.90
N GLN A 25 17.35 2.56 25.64
CA GLN A 25 16.13 1.94 25.09
C GLN A 25 16.28 0.49 24.59
N GLN A 26 17.51 -0.04 24.51
CA GLN A 26 17.73 -1.43 24.06
C GLN A 26 17.76 -2.45 25.20
N SER A 27 18.07 -2.03 26.43
CA SER A 27 18.24 -2.96 27.57
C SER A 27 16.95 -3.72 27.90
N SER A 28 15.79 -3.08 27.84
CA SER A 28 14.52 -3.69 28.25
C SER A 28 14.02 -4.84 27.37
N CYS A 29 14.35 -4.87 26.08
CA CYS A 29 13.95 -5.96 25.19
C CYS A 29 14.84 -7.20 25.36
N LYS A 30 16.14 -6.99 25.56
CA LYS A 30 17.14 -8.06 25.70
C LYS A 30 16.87 -8.92 26.94
N ASP A 31 16.41 -8.30 28.02
CA ASP A 31 16.08 -8.97 29.29
C ASP A 31 15.11 -10.16 29.12
N CYS A 32 14.18 -10.08 28.15
CA CYS A 32 13.25 -11.17 27.84
C CYS A 32 13.58 -11.90 26.51
N HIS A 33 14.28 -11.26 25.56
CA HIS A 33 14.55 -11.80 24.22
C HIS A 33 16.02 -12.15 23.97
N GLU A 34 16.81 -12.41 25.01
CA GLU A 34 18.25 -12.72 24.92
C GLU A 34 18.60 -13.73 23.82
N ARG A 35 17.84 -14.83 23.71
CA ARG A 35 18.06 -15.85 22.68
C ARG A 35 18.00 -15.28 21.26
N VAL A 36 17.08 -14.36 20.98
CA VAL A 36 16.95 -13.73 19.67
C VAL A 36 18.16 -12.82 19.40
N PHE A 37 18.63 -12.09 20.42
CA PHE A 37 19.81 -11.23 20.31
C PHE A 37 21.08 -12.03 19.99
N GLN A 38 21.25 -13.19 20.61
CA GLN A 38 22.40 -14.06 20.35
C GLN A 38 22.38 -14.60 18.91
N ILE A 39 21.20 -14.97 18.38
CA ILE A 39 21.06 -15.57 17.04
C ILE A 39 21.48 -14.65 15.90
N PHE A 40 21.20 -13.34 15.98
CA PHE A 40 21.61 -12.43 14.89
C PHE A 40 23.01 -11.83 15.12
N GLN A 41 23.47 -11.70 16.38
CA GLN A 41 24.85 -11.28 16.66
C GLN A 41 25.88 -12.30 16.18
N SER A 42 25.50 -13.58 16.08
CA SER A 42 26.36 -14.64 15.54
C SER A 42 26.41 -14.71 14.02
N ARG A 43 25.70 -13.83 13.29
CA ARG A 43 25.63 -13.89 11.82
C ARG A 43 26.74 -13.07 11.17
N SER A 44 27.20 -13.57 10.03
CA SER A 44 28.30 -12.94 9.27
C SER A 44 27.94 -11.57 8.68
N PHE A 45 26.67 -11.40 8.29
CA PHE A 45 26.15 -10.15 7.73
C PHE A 45 24.96 -9.66 8.54
N ILE A 46 25.06 -8.47 9.12
CA ILE A 46 24.02 -7.88 9.96
C ILE A 46 23.57 -6.55 9.35
N HIS A 47 22.25 -6.34 9.28
CA HIS A 47 21.69 -5.11 8.75
C HIS A 47 21.72 -3.99 9.81
N PRO A 48 22.34 -2.80 9.58
CA PRO A 48 22.56 -1.79 10.61
C PRO A 48 21.30 -1.33 11.38
N VAL A 49 20.15 -1.31 10.72
CA VAL A 49 18.85 -0.91 11.30
C VAL A 49 18.35 -1.87 12.39
N VAL A 50 18.86 -3.12 12.45
CA VAL A 50 18.36 -4.15 13.40
C VAL A 50 18.80 -3.89 14.84
N LYS A 51 19.63 -2.86 15.06
CA LYS A 51 19.94 -2.35 16.40
C LYS A 51 18.68 -1.78 17.06
N ASP A 52 17.76 -1.15 16.32
CA ASP A 52 16.50 -0.70 16.91
C ASP A 52 15.35 -1.66 16.57
N CYS A 53 15.11 -2.63 17.46
CA CYS A 53 14.06 -3.65 17.28
C CYS A 53 12.65 -3.03 17.16
N ARG A 54 12.45 -1.83 17.71
CA ARG A 54 11.14 -1.17 17.78
C ARG A 54 10.70 -0.67 16.40
N ILE A 55 11.62 -0.43 15.48
CA ILE A 55 11.32 0.03 14.11
C ILE A 55 10.44 -0.99 13.37
N CYS A 56 10.69 -2.28 13.58
CA CYS A 56 10.04 -3.36 12.86
C CYS A 56 9.03 -4.15 13.69
N HIS A 57 9.26 -4.31 15.00
CA HIS A 57 8.48 -5.23 15.86
C HIS A 57 7.46 -4.53 16.75
N ILE A 58 7.69 -3.28 17.14
CA ILE A 58 6.82 -2.56 18.08
C ILE A 58 6.05 -1.49 17.33
N LYS A 59 4.73 -1.46 17.48
CA LYS A 59 3.94 -0.31 17.04
C LYS A 59 4.49 0.91 17.76
N LYS A 60 4.84 2.00 17.06
CA LYS A 60 5.39 3.19 17.75
C LYS A 60 4.42 3.65 18.84
N ASN A 61 4.87 3.65 20.09
CA ASN A 61 4.13 4.23 21.21
C ASN A 61 4.09 5.74 21.00
N ARG A 62 2.96 6.26 20.52
CA ARG A 62 2.77 7.69 20.28
C ARG A 62 2.12 8.25 21.54
N SER A 63 2.92 8.90 22.38
CA SER A 63 2.52 9.59 23.62
C SER A 63 1.70 10.87 23.35
N SER A 64 0.69 10.75 22.50
CA SER A 64 -0.31 11.76 22.18
C SER A 64 -1.47 11.03 21.53
N ALA A 65 -2.70 11.28 22.01
CA ALA A 65 -3.99 10.82 21.50
C ALA A 65 -3.92 9.99 20.20
N ARG A 66 -4.29 8.71 20.27
CA ARG A 66 -4.28 7.81 19.11
C ARG A 66 -5.27 8.33 18.08
N THR A 67 -4.71 8.82 16.98
CA THR A 67 -5.41 8.97 15.72
C THR A 67 -5.20 7.68 14.94
N ASP A 68 -6.15 6.74 15.01
CA ASP A 68 -6.16 5.65 14.03
C ASP A 68 -6.57 6.25 12.69
N SER A 69 -5.72 6.07 11.66
CA SER A 69 -5.96 6.64 10.34
C SER A 69 -5.91 5.61 9.23
N VAL A 70 -7.00 5.54 8.47
CA VAL A 70 -7.12 4.74 7.24
C VAL A 70 -7.01 5.70 6.05
N GLU A 71 -6.19 5.33 5.06
CA GLU A 71 -5.96 6.13 3.85
C GLU A 71 -6.53 5.43 2.62
N TYR A 72 -7.31 6.17 1.84
CA TYR A 72 -7.79 5.78 0.52
C TYR A 72 -7.22 6.74 -0.51
N LEU A 73 -6.62 6.20 -1.56
CA LEU A 73 -6.06 6.96 -2.68
C LEU A 73 -6.75 6.50 -3.96
N THR A 74 -7.40 7.42 -4.68
CA THR A 74 -8.04 7.09 -5.95
C THR A 74 -6.99 7.00 -7.06
N SER A 75 -7.08 5.97 -7.90
CA SER A 75 -6.20 5.81 -9.07
C SER A 75 -6.59 6.73 -10.24
N THR A 76 -7.85 7.17 -10.27
CA THR A 76 -8.46 7.96 -11.35
C THR A 76 -8.67 9.43 -10.99
N TYR A 77 -8.67 10.27 -12.02
CA TYR A 77 -9.08 11.68 -11.97
C TYR A 77 -10.55 11.77 -12.39
N ALA A 78 -11.42 12.13 -11.46
CA ALA A 78 -12.85 12.25 -11.70
C ALA A 78 -13.40 13.48 -11.01
N ASP A 79 -14.58 13.89 -11.44
CA ASP A 79 -15.41 14.93 -10.85
C ASP A 79 -16.28 14.41 -9.69
N GLU A 80 -16.41 13.08 -9.58
CA GLU A 80 -17.18 12.45 -8.51
C GLU A 80 -16.61 11.10 -8.08
N PHE A 81 -16.53 10.91 -6.77
CA PHE A 81 -16.07 9.70 -6.12
C PHE A 81 -16.97 9.32 -4.97
N ILE A 82 -17.09 8.01 -4.73
CA ILE A 82 -17.68 7.46 -3.53
C ILE A 82 -16.67 6.53 -2.91
N VAL A 83 -16.31 6.77 -1.66
CA VAL A 83 -15.41 5.91 -0.89
C VAL A 83 -16.22 5.15 0.15
N HIS A 84 -16.15 3.82 0.12
CA HIS A 84 -16.76 2.96 1.14
C HIS A 84 -15.76 2.69 2.26
N ILE A 85 -16.21 2.88 3.50
CA ILE A 85 -15.42 2.71 4.71
C ILE A 85 -16.09 1.58 5.51
N PRO A 86 -15.63 0.32 5.36
CA PRO A 86 -16.27 -0.84 5.98
C PRO A 86 -16.13 -0.82 7.51
N ASP A 87 -14.92 -0.61 8.03
CA ASP A 87 -14.59 -0.84 9.44
C ASP A 87 -14.55 0.43 10.29
N ILE A 88 -15.58 1.27 10.18
CA ILE A 88 -15.67 2.48 11.00
C ILE A 88 -16.37 2.19 12.33
N LYS A 89 -15.62 2.25 13.44
CA LYS A 89 -16.20 2.17 14.78
C LYS A 89 -17.21 3.31 14.95
N ASN A 90 -18.28 3.10 15.72
CA ASN A 90 -19.33 4.08 16.04
C ASN A 90 -18.84 5.24 16.96
N GLN A 91 -17.61 5.70 16.73
CA GLN A 91 -16.96 6.82 17.40
C GLN A 91 -16.78 7.96 16.39
N ASP A 92 -16.89 9.19 16.86
CA ASP A 92 -16.69 10.36 16.02
C ASP A 92 -15.25 10.39 15.49
N CYS A 93 -15.12 10.68 14.20
CA CYS A 93 -13.84 10.77 13.52
C CYS A 93 -13.79 12.00 12.62
N ASN A 94 -12.59 12.39 12.22
CA ASN A 94 -12.39 13.42 11.22
C ASN A 94 -12.01 12.76 9.89
N ILE A 95 -12.66 13.19 8.81
CA ILE A 95 -12.23 12.87 7.45
C ILE A 95 -11.39 14.03 6.95
N SER A 96 -10.13 13.75 6.65
CA SER A 96 -9.24 14.65 5.93
C SER A 96 -9.31 14.35 4.44
N VAL A 97 -9.76 15.30 3.64
CA VAL A 97 -9.75 15.20 2.18
C VAL A 97 -8.67 16.12 1.61
N GLU A 98 -7.86 15.57 0.72
CA GLU A 98 -6.88 16.30 -0.07
C GLU A 98 -7.03 15.88 -1.54
N LEU A 99 -7.31 16.85 -2.41
CA LEU A 99 -7.49 16.62 -3.84
C LEU A 99 -6.28 17.11 -4.63
N TYR A 100 -6.02 16.44 -5.74
CA TYR A 100 -4.94 16.77 -6.65
C TYR A 100 -5.51 16.85 -8.07
N ASP A 101 -5.25 17.94 -8.80
CA ASP A 101 -5.64 18.05 -10.20
C ASP A 101 -4.70 17.27 -11.13
N ILE A 102 -5.03 17.22 -12.43
CA ILE A 102 -4.23 16.51 -13.45
C ILE A 102 -2.77 17.00 -13.58
N ASN A 103 -2.45 18.18 -13.04
CA ASN A 103 -1.12 18.77 -13.00
C ASN A 103 -0.46 18.60 -11.62
N GLU A 104 -1.01 17.75 -10.75
CA GLU A 104 -0.55 17.47 -9.38
C GLU A 104 -0.62 18.68 -8.43
N ARG A 105 -1.41 19.72 -8.76
CA ARG A 105 -1.69 20.83 -7.84
C ARG A 105 -2.69 20.40 -6.78
N ARG A 106 -2.48 20.86 -5.54
CA ARG A 106 -3.24 20.40 -4.37
C ARG A 106 -4.33 21.41 -3.96
N SER A 107 -5.49 20.91 -3.52
CA SER A 107 -6.60 21.72 -3.00
C SER A 107 -6.37 22.27 -1.58
N GLY A 108 -5.26 21.88 -0.93
CA GLY A 108 -5.13 21.94 0.52
C GLY A 108 -5.95 20.85 1.22
N LYS A 109 -5.68 20.66 2.52
CA LYS A 109 -6.33 19.66 3.37
C LYS A 109 -7.59 20.27 3.99
N LYS A 110 -8.76 19.64 3.81
CA LYS A 110 -9.99 19.99 4.54
C LYS A 110 -10.34 18.88 5.50
N GLU A 111 -10.58 19.24 6.76
CA GLU A 111 -11.09 18.31 7.76
C GLU A 111 -12.60 18.46 7.86
N VAL A 112 -13.31 17.35 7.69
CA VAL A 112 -14.76 17.25 7.80
C VAL A 112 -15.05 16.34 9.00
N PRO A 113 -15.72 16.85 10.05
CA PRO A 113 -16.12 16.00 11.16
C PRO A 113 -17.16 15.00 10.68
N LEU A 114 -16.96 13.73 11.02
CA LEU A 114 -17.87 12.63 10.76
C LEU A 114 -18.42 12.13 12.09
N ALA A 115 -19.64 12.56 12.40
CA ALA A 115 -20.41 12.06 13.52
C ALA A 115 -21.05 10.72 13.12
N CYS A 116 -20.32 9.62 13.33
CA CYS A 116 -20.68 8.28 12.85
C CYS A 116 -22.11 7.85 13.26
N ASN A 117 -22.60 8.32 14.40
CA ASN A 117 -23.92 7.97 14.94
C ASN A 117 -25.08 8.79 14.36
N SER A 118 -24.80 9.92 13.70
CA SER A 118 -25.83 10.79 13.10
C SER A 118 -25.83 10.77 11.57
N VAL A 119 -25.11 9.83 10.96
CA VAL A 119 -25.07 9.69 9.49
C VAL A 119 -26.40 9.13 8.99
N SER A 120 -27.10 9.90 8.14
CA SER A 120 -28.37 9.48 7.56
C SER A 120 -28.22 8.27 6.63
N VAL A 121 -29.21 7.38 6.69
CA VAL A 121 -29.36 6.26 5.73
C VAL A 121 -30.02 6.80 4.46
N ARG A 122 -29.43 6.50 3.30
CA ARG A 122 -29.94 6.91 1.99
C ARG A 122 -29.97 5.72 1.04
N ASP A 123 -31.11 5.05 0.99
CA ASP A 123 -31.32 3.93 0.07
C ASP A 123 -31.81 4.41 -1.31
N GLY A 124 -31.62 3.56 -2.32
CA GLY A 124 -32.06 3.85 -3.69
C GLY A 124 -31.27 4.94 -4.43
N LEU A 125 -30.16 5.41 -3.86
CA LEU A 125 -29.29 6.41 -4.51
C LEU A 125 -28.57 5.89 -5.76
N PHE A 126 -28.49 4.57 -5.92
CA PHE A 126 -27.57 3.95 -6.86
C PHE A 126 -28.28 3.00 -7.80
N THR A 127 -27.76 2.94 -9.01
CA THR A 127 -28.20 2.03 -10.06
C THR A 127 -27.28 0.83 -10.10
N LYS A 128 -27.81 -0.33 -10.50
CA LYS A 128 -26.98 -1.48 -10.84
C LYS A 128 -26.25 -1.19 -12.13
N ILE A 129 -24.98 -1.58 -12.20
CA ILE A 129 -24.19 -1.42 -13.42
C ILE A 129 -24.74 -2.33 -14.53
N ASN A 130 -24.82 -1.80 -15.74
CA ASN A 130 -25.27 -2.57 -16.91
C ASN A 130 -24.32 -2.42 -18.10
N LYS A 131 -23.62 -1.28 -18.22
CA LYS A 131 -22.81 -0.98 -19.41
C LYS A 131 -21.47 -0.33 -19.08
N ILE A 132 -20.43 -0.77 -19.79
CA ILE A 132 -19.15 -0.06 -19.94
C ILE A 132 -19.13 0.61 -21.31
N TYR A 133 -18.67 1.86 -21.36
CA TYR A 133 -18.49 2.63 -22.58
C TYR A 133 -17.04 3.08 -22.72
N ASN A 134 -16.64 3.38 -23.96
CA ASN A 134 -15.41 4.11 -24.26
C ASN A 134 -14.11 3.49 -23.72
N PHE A 135 -14.06 2.16 -23.53
CA PHE A 135 -12.83 1.47 -23.10
C PHE A 135 -11.75 1.60 -24.16
N ARG A 136 -10.66 2.29 -23.80
CA ARG A 136 -9.58 2.61 -24.72
C ARG A 136 -8.23 2.72 -24.02
N VAL A 137 -7.19 2.57 -24.82
CA VAL A 137 -5.81 2.92 -24.43
C VAL A 137 -5.60 4.41 -24.65
N GLU A 138 -5.29 5.15 -23.59
CA GLU A 138 -4.98 6.58 -23.71
C GLU A 138 -3.54 6.83 -24.12
N ASN A 139 -2.61 6.06 -23.55
CA ASN A 139 -1.18 6.28 -23.75
C ASN A 139 -0.41 5.00 -23.46
N ILE A 140 0.64 4.76 -24.25
CA ILE A 140 1.66 3.75 -24.00
C ILE A 140 3.01 4.46 -23.91
N ARG A 141 3.68 4.34 -22.76
CA ARG A 141 5.03 4.87 -22.57
C ARG A 141 6.04 3.75 -22.63
N PHE A 142 7.04 3.93 -23.49
CA PHE A 142 8.17 3.03 -23.63
C PHE A 142 9.38 3.58 -22.87
N GLY A 143 9.64 3.04 -21.68
CA GLY A 143 10.85 3.31 -20.90
C GLY A 143 11.70 2.04 -20.72
N PRO A 144 12.51 1.94 -19.65
CA PRO A 144 13.15 0.68 -19.24
C PRO A 144 12.12 -0.46 -19.09
N LEU A 145 10.94 -0.10 -18.58
CA LEU A 145 9.72 -0.93 -18.59
C LEU A 145 8.63 -0.20 -19.38
N VAL A 146 7.69 -0.94 -19.94
CA VAL A 146 6.54 -0.40 -20.65
C VAL A 146 5.42 -0.11 -19.64
N SER A 147 4.73 1.01 -19.84
CA SER A 147 3.54 1.35 -19.05
C SER A 147 2.39 1.74 -19.97
N VAL A 148 1.17 1.37 -19.60
CA VAL A 148 -0.05 1.62 -20.37
C VAL A 148 -1.06 2.31 -19.48
N VAL A 149 -1.76 3.31 -20.04
CA VAL A 149 -2.90 3.96 -19.39
C VAL A 149 -4.18 3.57 -20.13
N PHE A 150 -5.16 3.08 -19.38
CA PHE A 150 -6.51 2.82 -19.87
C PHE A 150 -7.50 3.81 -19.29
N SER A 151 -8.56 4.09 -20.05
CA SER A 151 -9.75 4.77 -19.53
C SER A 151 -11.04 4.22 -20.11
N TRP A 152 -12.12 4.33 -19.32
CA TRP A 152 -13.48 3.93 -19.68
C TRP A 152 -14.51 4.63 -18.79
N GLU A 153 -15.78 4.46 -19.12
CA GLU A 153 -16.91 5.03 -18.38
C GLU A 153 -17.97 3.97 -18.09
N THR A 154 -18.74 4.14 -17.01
CA THR A 154 -19.83 3.25 -16.61
C THR A 154 -21.12 4.01 -16.33
N ASP A 155 -22.27 3.34 -16.51
CA ASP A 155 -23.59 3.92 -16.21
C ASP A 155 -23.94 3.96 -14.71
N ALA A 156 -23.19 3.23 -13.88
CA ALA A 156 -23.31 3.20 -12.43
C ALA A 156 -21.95 3.42 -11.75
N TYR A 157 -21.96 3.84 -10.48
CA TYR A 157 -20.72 3.93 -9.69
C TYR A 157 -20.13 2.54 -9.50
N SER A 158 -18.89 2.38 -9.94
CA SER A 158 -18.21 1.10 -9.90
C SER A 158 -16.73 1.24 -9.57
N THR A 159 -16.11 0.13 -9.18
CA THR A 159 -14.67 0.07 -8.95
C THR A 159 -13.89 0.19 -10.27
N THR A 160 -12.67 0.70 -10.18
CA THR A 160 -11.72 0.72 -11.30
C THR A 160 -10.80 -0.49 -11.17
N GLU A 161 -10.93 -1.48 -12.03
CA GLU A 161 -10.07 -2.67 -12.03
C GLU A 161 -9.66 -3.03 -13.46
N ILE A 162 -8.43 -3.49 -13.65
CA ILE A 162 -7.94 -4.05 -14.90
C ILE A 162 -7.31 -5.40 -14.64
N SER A 163 -7.70 -6.38 -15.44
CA SER A 163 -7.09 -7.70 -15.48
C SER A 163 -6.22 -7.81 -16.71
N TYR A 164 -5.02 -8.35 -16.57
CA TYR A 164 -4.13 -8.54 -17.70
C TYR A 164 -3.26 -9.78 -17.62
N ILE A 165 -2.98 -10.35 -18.77
CA ILE A 165 -2.18 -11.58 -18.92
C ILE A 165 -1.25 -11.42 -20.12
N THR A 166 -0.08 -12.07 -20.07
CA THR A 166 0.79 -12.16 -21.25
C THR A 166 0.27 -13.28 -22.16
N LYS A 167 0.12 -13.00 -23.46
CA LYS A 167 -0.34 -14.00 -24.42
C LYS A 167 0.54 -15.25 -24.35
N ASN A 168 -0.09 -16.43 -24.31
CA ASN A 168 0.55 -17.75 -24.26
C ASN A 168 1.48 -17.97 -23.05
N SER A 169 1.31 -17.24 -21.94
CA SER A 169 2.18 -17.44 -20.78
C SER A 169 1.75 -18.58 -19.86
N GLY A 170 0.52 -19.09 -19.95
CA GLY A 170 -0.02 -20.11 -19.01
C GLY A 170 -0.19 -19.61 -17.57
N VAL A 171 0.04 -18.32 -17.32
CA VAL A 171 -0.03 -17.68 -15.98
C VAL A 171 -1.44 -17.16 -15.74
N LEU A 172 -1.90 -17.14 -14.48
CA LEU A 172 -3.16 -16.49 -14.13
C LEU A 172 -3.12 -14.98 -14.44
N PRO A 173 -4.26 -14.36 -14.79
CA PRO A 173 -4.34 -12.92 -14.99
C PRO A 173 -3.96 -12.14 -13.73
N THR A 174 -3.20 -11.06 -13.91
CA THR A 174 -2.89 -10.10 -12.85
C THR A 174 -4.01 -9.07 -12.75
N HIS A 175 -4.49 -8.82 -11.53
CA HIS A 175 -5.51 -7.82 -11.25
C HIS A 175 -4.89 -6.59 -10.60
N LEU A 176 -5.24 -5.41 -11.10
CA LEU A 176 -4.83 -4.12 -10.55
C LEU A 176 -6.06 -3.21 -10.48
N GLY A 177 -6.34 -2.62 -9.33
CA GLY A 177 -7.50 -1.77 -9.17
C GLY A 177 -7.61 -1.13 -7.79
N ASP A 178 -8.64 -0.31 -7.66
CA ASP A 178 -9.02 0.28 -6.38
C ASP A 178 -10.09 -0.59 -5.71
N ASP A 179 -9.85 -0.91 -4.44
CA ASP A 179 -10.87 -1.49 -3.57
C ASP A 179 -11.60 -0.37 -2.82
N ASN A 180 -12.92 -0.48 -2.72
CA ASN A 180 -13.79 0.45 -1.98
C ASN A 180 -13.85 1.89 -2.51
N VAL A 181 -13.32 2.18 -3.70
CA VAL A 181 -13.50 3.46 -4.39
C VAL A 181 -14.38 3.25 -5.61
N TYR A 182 -15.44 4.04 -5.73
CA TYR A 182 -16.41 3.95 -6.81
C TYR A 182 -16.51 5.27 -7.57
N THR A 183 -16.50 5.19 -8.88
CA THR A 183 -16.71 6.33 -9.79
C THR A 183 -17.39 5.85 -11.07
N LYS A 184 -17.78 6.78 -11.94
CA LYS A 184 -18.29 6.49 -13.30
C LYS A 184 -17.23 6.72 -14.38
N LYS A 185 -16.11 7.39 -14.04
CA LYS A 185 -15.02 7.73 -14.97
C LYS A 185 -13.73 7.08 -14.49
N HIS A 186 -13.31 6.06 -15.23
CA HIS A 186 -12.22 5.19 -14.85
C HIS A 186 -10.95 5.53 -15.62
N ARG A 187 -9.84 5.52 -14.91
CA ARG A 187 -8.51 5.71 -15.49
C ARG A 187 -7.48 5.01 -14.63
N ILE A 188 -6.68 4.14 -15.23
CA ILE A 188 -5.71 3.32 -14.50
C ILE A 188 -4.37 3.25 -15.24
N LEU A 189 -3.28 3.36 -14.48
CA LEU A 189 -1.91 3.24 -14.98
C LEU A 189 -1.35 1.87 -14.61
N ILE A 190 -0.99 1.09 -15.63
CA ILE A 190 -0.25 -0.16 -15.48
C ILE A 190 1.21 0.10 -15.79
N THR A 191 2.10 -0.31 -14.89
CA THR A 191 3.55 -0.18 -15.08
C THR A 191 4.22 -1.55 -15.00
N GLY A 192 5.49 -1.64 -15.43
CA GLY A 192 6.27 -2.87 -15.28
C GLY A 192 6.04 -3.91 -16.37
N LEU A 193 5.44 -3.54 -17.50
CA LEU A 193 5.25 -4.45 -18.62
C LEU A 193 6.59 -4.67 -19.35
N GLY A 194 6.85 -5.92 -19.73
CA GLY A 194 8.05 -6.30 -20.47
C GLY A 194 7.96 -5.90 -21.95
N HIS A 195 9.12 -5.62 -22.56
CA HIS A 195 9.23 -5.34 -23.99
C HIS A 195 9.02 -6.59 -24.84
N LYS A 196 8.64 -6.39 -26.10
CA LYS A 196 8.49 -7.46 -27.12
C LYS A 196 7.51 -8.57 -26.74
N LYS A 197 6.55 -8.24 -25.88
CA LYS A 197 5.47 -9.13 -25.42
C LYS A 197 4.11 -8.62 -25.90
N THR A 198 3.19 -9.56 -26.12
CA THR A 198 1.78 -9.24 -26.34
C THR A 198 1.01 -9.49 -25.05
N TYR A 199 0.27 -8.48 -24.62
CA TYR A 199 -0.57 -8.53 -23.43
C TYR A 199 -2.04 -8.48 -23.84
N GLN A 200 -2.86 -9.20 -23.10
CA GLN A 200 -4.32 -9.21 -23.20
C GLN A 200 -4.86 -8.51 -21.96
N PHE A 201 -5.64 -7.45 -22.15
CA PHE A 201 -6.21 -6.63 -21.09
C PHE A 201 -7.73 -6.70 -21.11
N LYS A 202 -8.34 -6.66 -19.92
CA LYS A 202 -9.77 -6.55 -19.73
C LYS A 202 -10.08 -5.57 -18.60
N GLY A 203 -10.91 -4.57 -18.88
CA GLY A 203 -11.45 -3.68 -17.84
C GLY A 203 -12.52 -4.42 -17.04
N ILE A 204 -12.48 -4.26 -15.72
CA ILE A 204 -13.45 -4.86 -14.79
C ILE A 204 -14.03 -3.73 -13.95
N SER A 205 -15.37 -3.70 -13.86
CA SER A 205 -16.10 -2.73 -13.06
C SER A 205 -17.10 -3.47 -12.19
N ARG A 206 -17.01 -3.26 -10.87
CA ARG A 206 -17.92 -3.82 -9.87
C ARG A 206 -18.71 -2.71 -9.22
N ASP A 207 -20.03 -2.75 -9.31
CA ASP A 207 -20.86 -1.74 -8.64
C ASP A 207 -20.86 -1.91 -7.12
N ILE A 208 -21.47 -0.95 -6.44
CA ILE A 208 -21.56 -0.96 -4.98
C ILE A 208 -22.34 -2.15 -4.39
N TYR A 209 -23.21 -2.77 -5.20
CA TYR A 209 -24.02 -3.94 -4.85
C TYR A 209 -23.26 -5.24 -5.10
N GLY A 210 -22.07 -5.18 -5.71
CA GLY A 210 -21.23 -6.32 -6.04
C GLY A 210 -21.47 -6.89 -7.44
N ASN A 211 -22.38 -6.32 -8.25
CA ASN A 211 -22.55 -6.79 -9.63
C ASN A 211 -21.31 -6.41 -10.44
N LYS A 212 -20.82 -7.36 -11.23
CA LYS A 212 -19.59 -7.22 -12.01
C LYS A 212 -19.91 -7.26 -13.49
N ILE A 213 -19.32 -6.34 -14.24
CA ILE A 213 -19.24 -6.42 -15.70
C ILE A 213 -17.79 -6.25 -16.16
N GLU A 214 -17.50 -6.76 -17.35
CA GLU A 214 -16.17 -6.72 -17.94
C GLU A 214 -16.24 -6.19 -19.37
N THR A 215 -15.13 -5.63 -19.84
CA THR A 215 -15.00 -5.20 -21.24
C THR A 215 -14.70 -6.37 -22.16
N GLU A 216 -14.80 -6.12 -23.46
CA GLU A 216 -14.08 -6.92 -24.45
C GLU A 216 -12.57 -6.86 -24.21
N GLU A 217 -11.87 -7.87 -24.71
CA GLU A 217 -10.43 -8.01 -24.51
C GLU A 217 -9.64 -7.17 -25.52
N VAL A 218 -8.62 -6.46 -25.03
CA VAL A 218 -7.74 -5.64 -25.85
C VAL A 218 -6.34 -6.21 -25.87
N MET A 219 -5.82 -6.45 -27.07
CA MET A 219 -4.47 -6.98 -27.29
C MET A 219 -3.49 -5.84 -27.56
N ILE A 220 -2.47 -5.70 -26.72
CA ILE A 220 -1.42 -4.70 -26.90
C ILE A 220 -0.08 -5.39 -27.12
N SER A 221 0.54 -5.06 -28.25
CA SER A 221 1.90 -5.49 -28.58
C SER A 221 2.91 -4.43 -28.16
N THR A 222 3.86 -4.80 -27.32
CA THR A 222 4.96 -3.93 -26.88
C THR A 222 6.15 -3.97 -27.84
N ASN A 223 5.92 -4.34 -29.11
CA ASN A 223 6.96 -4.61 -30.10
C ASN A 223 7.38 -3.37 -30.90
N LYS A 224 6.52 -2.34 -31.01
CA LYS A 224 6.79 -1.13 -31.79
C LYS A 224 6.48 0.12 -30.98
N ARG A 225 7.39 1.09 -31.04
CA ARG A 225 7.16 2.47 -30.60
C ARG A 225 6.20 3.13 -31.57
N GLU A 226 4.90 3.02 -31.36
CA GLU A 226 3.97 3.92 -32.04
C GLU A 226 4.11 5.32 -31.45
N ARG A 227 4.06 6.33 -32.34
CA ARG A 227 4.17 7.74 -31.97
C ARG A 227 3.06 8.06 -30.97
N VAL A 228 3.46 8.34 -29.74
CA VAL A 228 2.61 8.88 -28.69
C VAL A 228 1.96 10.16 -29.25
N TYR A 229 0.64 10.13 -29.44
CA TYR A 229 -0.14 11.35 -29.60
C TYR A 229 0.08 12.19 -28.34
N LYS A 230 0.72 13.35 -28.50
CA LYS A 230 0.69 14.39 -27.48
C LYS A 230 -0.79 14.71 -27.26
N SER A 231 -1.34 14.34 -26.11
CA SER A 231 -2.56 14.96 -25.64
C SER A 231 -2.25 16.44 -25.48
N SER A 232 -2.77 17.23 -26.43
CA SER A 232 -2.81 18.67 -26.42
C SER A 232 -3.33 19.13 -25.06
N GLY A 233 -2.48 19.90 -24.35
CA GLY A 233 -2.89 20.57 -23.13
C GLY A 233 -4.02 21.54 -23.46
N LEU A 234 -5.19 21.29 -22.89
CA LEU A 234 -6.29 22.22 -22.85
C LEU A 234 -7.02 21.97 -21.53
N TYR A 235 -6.73 22.81 -20.53
CA TYR A 235 -7.72 23.59 -19.78
C TYR A 235 -6.95 24.72 -19.09
N GLY A 236 -6.71 25.78 -19.85
CA GLY A 236 -6.38 27.07 -19.29
C GLY A 236 -7.66 27.72 -18.77
N MET A 237 -7.93 27.54 -17.48
CA MET A 237 -8.46 28.58 -16.59
C MET A 237 -8.26 28.12 -15.15
N ARG A 238 -7.66 29.03 -14.35
CA ARG A 238 -7.05 28.77 -13.04
C ARG A 238 -8.11 28.73 -11.94
N GLU A 239 -9.07 27.83 -12.01
CA GLU A 239 -10.00 27.67 -10.90
C GLU A 239 -9.33 26.89 -9.75
N PRO A 240 -9.50 27.34 -8.49
CA PRO A 240 -9.14 26.53 -7.35
C PRO A 240 -10.01 25.27 -7.33
N ILE A 241 -9.46 24.16 -6.83
CA ILE A 241 -10.24 22.94 -6.63
C ILE A 241 -11.28 23.22 -5.54
N GLN A 242 -12.55 23.25 -5.94
CA GLN A 242 -13.70 23.32 -5.05
C GLN A 242 -14.36 21.96 -4.99
N TYR A 243 -14.84 21.58 -3.81
CA TYR A 243 -15.45 20.28 -3.61
C TYR A 243 -16.42 20.24 -2.43
N THR A 244 -17.40 19.36 -2.55
CA THR A 244 -18.32 18.99 -1.48
C THR A 244 -18.00 17.59 -0.98
N VAL A 245 -18.27 17.34 0.30
CA VAL A 245 -18.08 16.05 0.96
C VAL A 245 -19.38 15.74 1.69
N GLU A 246 -20.00 14.61 1.37
CA GLU A 246 -21.20 14.12 2.03
C GLU A 246 -20.99 12.70 2.51
N SER A 247 -21.36 12.43 3.76
CA SER A 247 -21.36 11.09 4.34
C SER A 247 -22.77 10.54 4.45
N PHE A 248 -22.97 9.28 4.11
CA PHE A 248 -24.24 8.57 4.24
C PHE A 248 -24.02 7.08 4.53
N ARG A 249 -25.06 6.41 4.98
CA ARG A 249 -25.12 4.94 5.12
C ARG A 249 -26.09 4.39 4.08
N VAL A 250 -25.94 3.11 3.75
CA VAL A 250 -26.90 2.35 2.93
C VAL A 250 -27.32 1.11 3.71
N SER A 251 -28.57 0.67 3.57
CA SER A 251 -29.10 -0.44 4.36
C SER A 251 -28.54 -1.81 3.97
N PHE A 252 -28.10 -1.97 2.72
CA PHE A 252 -27.68 -3.26 2.18
C PHE A 252 -26.20 -3.59 2.41
N ARG A 253 -25.41 -2.65 2.96
CA ARG A 253 -23.96 -2.83 3.13
C ARG A 253 -23.46 -2.03 4.34
N GLU A 254 -22.82 -2.72 5.28
CA GLU A 254 -22.26 -2.10 6.48
C GLU A 254 -21.14 -1.11 6.14
N GLY A 255 -20.96 -0.11 7.01
CA GLY A 255 -19.96 0.94 6.85
C GLY A 255 -20.55 2.31 6.50
N ILE A 256 -19.66 3.29 6.29
CA ILE A 256 -20.02 4.65 5.89
C ILE A 256 -19.51 4.90 4.48
N PHE A 257 -20.32 5.56 3.66
CA PHE A 257 -19.96 6.00 2.33
C PHE A 257 -19.69 7.50 2.36
N VAL A 258 -18.62 7.93 1.70
CA VAL A 258 -18.26 9.33 1.56
C VAL A 258 -18.29 9.69 0.08
N SER A 259 -19.26 10.51 -0.32
CA SER A 259 -19.35 11.11 -1.65
C SER A 259 -18.54 12.39 -1.68
N ILE A 260 -17.71 12.54 -2.71
CA ILE A 260 -16.88 13.71 -2.94
C ILE A 260 -17.15 14.16 -4.37
N LYS A 261 -17.68 15.37 -4.53
CA LYS A 261 -17.91 16.01 -5.82
C LYS A 261 -16.98 17.19 -5.99
N THR A 262 -16.35 17.32 -7.14
CA THR A 262 -15.32 18.32 -7.42
C THR A 262 -15.69 19.13 -8.67
N ASN A 263 -15.33 20.42 -8.70
CA ASN A 263 -15.55 21.27 -9.88
C ASN A 263 -14.59 20.94 -11.04
N ILE A 264 -13.43 20.35 -10.73
CA ILE A 264 -12.45 19.90 -11.72
C ILE A 264 -12.06 18.44 -11.48
N PRO A 265 -11.80 17.66 -12.55
CA PRO A 265 -11.33 16.28 -12.42
C PRO A 265 -10.07 16.21 -11.54
N SER A 266 -10.20 15.52 -10.41
CA SER A 266 -9.17 15.47 -9.38
C SER A 266 -8.97 14.03 -8.92
N ARG A 267 -7.77 13.63 -8.50
CA ARG A 267 -7.58 12.41 -7.69
C ARG A 267 -7.72 12.76 -6.22
N CYS A 268 -8.26 11.86 -5.43
CA CYS A 268 -8.57 12.08 -4.02
C CYS A 268 -7.68 11.24 -3.11
N ARG A 269 -7.13 11.89 -2.09
CA ARG A 269 -6.52 11.26 -0.93
C ARG A 269 -7.44 11.53 0.28
N LEU A 270 -8.07 10.47 0.78
CA LEU A 270 -8.94 10.53 1.94
C LEU A 270 -8.26 9.85 3.11
N VAL A 271 -8.09 10.57 4.22
CA VAL A 271 -7.50 10.08 5.46
C VAL A 271 -8.52 10.20 6.57
N ILE A 272 -8.95 9.08 7.12
CA ILE A 272 -9.85 9.06 8.29
C ILE A 272 -8.99 9.20 9.53
N THR A 273 -9.51 9.79 10.59
CA THR A 273 -8.79 10.05 11.84
C THR A 273 -9.79 9.88 12.99
N SER A 274 -9.81 8.72 13.65
CA SER A 274 -10.64 8.55 14.84
C SER A 274 -9.88 9.01 16.09
N LYS A 275 -10.56 9.66 17.03
CA LYS A 275 -9.99 9.93 18.36
C LYS A 275 -10.32 8.75 19.27
N GLU A 276 -9.44 7.76 19.37
CA GLU A 276 -9.59 6.75 20.42
C GLU A 276 -9.08 7.32 21.76
N SER A 277 -9.93 7.30 22.80
CA SER A 277 -9.47 7.26 24.19
C SER A 277 -8.90 5.86 24.44
N ILE A 278 -7.60 5.78 24.69
CA ILE A 278 -6.90 4.51 24.91
C ILE A 278 -7.23 4.01 26.33
N PRO A 279 -7.77 2.79 26.52
CA PRO A 279 -7.68 2.14 27.82
C PRO A 279 -6.19 1.84 28.08
N VAL A 280 -5.67 2.27 29.24
CA VAL A 280 -4.27 2.06 29.63
C VAL A 280 -3.91 0.58 29.49
N VAL A 281 -3.16 0.23 28.43
CA VAL A 281 -2.69 -1.13 28.20
C VAL A 281 -1.50 -1.37 29.11
N THR A 282 -1.73 -2.05 30.23
CA THR A 282 -0.66 -2.55 31.10
C THR A 282 -0.14 -3.88 30.54
N GLY A 283 0.81 -3.81 29.59
CA GLY A 283 1.47 -5.00 29.03
C GLY A 283 2.93 -4.72 28.65
N LYS A 284 3.80 -5.73 28.73
CA LYS A 284 5.26 -5.63 28.47
C LYS A 284 5.64 -5.09 27.07
N HIS A 285 4.69 -5.06 26.13
CA HIS A 285 4.86 -4.54 24.78
C HIS A 285 4.02 -3.28 24.50
N GLU A 286 3.64 -2.50 25.53
CA GLU A 286 3.02 -1.15 25.54
C GLU A 286 2.04 -0.80 24.39
N ALA A 287 2.53 -0.63 23.16
CA ALA A 287 1.77 -0.24 21.96
C ALA A 287 1.31 -1.44 21.08
N GLY A 288 1.69 -2.67 21.45
CA GLY A 288 1.45 -3.90 20.70
C GLY A 288 2.49 -4.18 19.61
N LEU A 289 2.44 -5.41 19.08
CA LEU A 289 3.32 -5.84 17.99
C LEU A 289 2.80 -5.35 16.62
N THR A 290 3.73 -5.09 15.70
CA THR A 290 3.40 -4.79 14.30
C THR A 290 2.78 -6.00 13.59
N SER A 291 2.07 -5.78 12.49
CA SER A 291 1.53 -6.90 11.70
C SER A 291 2.64 -7.61 10.91
N PRO A 292 2.50 -8.92 10.60
CA PRO A 292 3.45 -9.65 9.78
C PRO A 292 3.74 -8.95 8.44
N ARG A 293 2.71 -8.42 7.78
CA ARG A 293 2.84 -7.67 6.52
C ARG A 293 3.65 -6.39 6.67
N PHE A 294 3.49 -5.67 7.78
CA PHE A 294 4.28 -4.47 8.05
C PHE A 294 5.76 -4.81 8.28
N ALA A 295 6.01 -5.79 9.15
CA ALA A 295 7.35 -6.20 9.57
C ALA A 295 8.17 -6.86 8.44
N SER A 296 7.50 -7.44 7.43
CA SER A 296 8.15 -8.20 6.36
C SER A 296 8.10 -7.55 4.97
N ILE A 297 7.31 -6.49 4.77
CA ILE A 297 7.17 -5.81 3.47
C ILE A 297 7.26 -4.28 3.63
N VAL A 298 6.33 -3.69 4.39
CA VAL A 298 6.16 -2.22 4.41
C VAL A 298 7.39 -1.53 5.00
N VAL A 299 7.95 -2.06 6.09
CA VAL A 299 9.08 -1.43 6.77
C VAL A 299 10.33 -1.39 5.88
N CYS A 300 10.57 -2.45 5.11
CA CYS A 300 11.72 -2.55 4.19
C CYS A 300 11.62 -1.52 3.06
N LYS A 301 10.42 -1.33 2.50
CA LYS A 301 10.17 -0.40 1.37
C LYS A 301 10.41 1.07 1.72
N ARG A 302 10.44 1.43 3.01
CA ARG A 302 10.72 2.82 3.45
C ARG A 302 12.14 3.28 3.12
N CYS A 303 13.09 2.34 3.05
CA CYS A 303 14.49 2.64 2.78
C CYS A 303 14.99 1.96 1.49
N HIS A 304 14.37 0.85 1.08
CA HIS A 304 14.66 0.17 -0.18
C HIS A 304 13.48 0.34 -1.15
N PRO A 305 13.46 1.42 -1.98
CA PRO A 305 12.48 1.55 -3.04
C PRO A 305 12.58 0.36 -4.01
N GLN A 306 11.43 -0.16 -4.44
CA GLN A 306 11.37 -1.45 -5.13
C GLN A 306 11.90 -1.37 -6.56
N HIS A 307 13.00 -2.08 -6.79
CA HIS A 307 13.50 -2.48 -8.11
C HIS A 307 13.79 -3.99 -8.12
N THR A 308 12.95 -4.80 -7.47
CA THR A 308 13.21 -6.22 -7.18
C THR A 308 12.94 -7.15 -8.36
N SER A 309 13.74 -8.20 -8.47
CA SER A 309 13.62 -9.29 -9.46
C SER A 309 12.38 -10.19 -9.28
N HIS A 310 11.67 -10.10 -8.15
CA HIS A 310 10.46 -10.89 -7.88
C HIS A 310 9.40 -10.07 -7.11
N PRO A 311 8.09 -10.22 -7.40
CA PRO A 311 7.01 -9.56 -6.67
C PRO A 311 6.87 -10.07 -5.22
N VAL A 312 6.48 -9.18 -4.31
CA VAL A 312 6.17 -9.48 -2.89
C VAL A 312 4.81 -8.90 -2.53
N GLY A 313 4.13 -9.51 -1.56
CA GLY A 313 2.75 -9.19 -1.19
C GLY A 313 1.69 -9.93 -2.02
N ILE A 314 2.12 -10.95 -2.77
CA ILE A 314 1.28 -11.86 -3.55
C ILE A 314 1.30 -13.27 -2.94
N ARG A 315 0.24 -14.05 -3.13
CA ARG A 315 0.19 -15.47 -2.73
C ARG A 315 1.01 -16.32 -3.71
N SER A 316 1.66 -17.36 -3.20
CA SER A 316 2.37 -18.36 -4.01
C SER A 316 1.39 -19.41 -4.58
N GLU A 317 0.37 -18.94 -5.29
CA GLU A 317 -0.73 -19.76 -5.83
C GLU A 317 -0.84 -19.51 -7.34
N GLY A 318 -0.47 -20.50 -8.15
CA GLY A 318 -0.57 -20.44 -9.61
C GLY A 318 -0.35 -21.82 -10.25
N ALA A 319 -0.72 -21.98 -11.53
CA ALA A 319 -0.67 -23.26 -12.24
C ALA A 319 0.70 -23.97 -12.21
N HIS A 320 1.78 -23.20 -12.13
CA HIS A 320 3.17 -23.68 -12.07
C HIS A 320 3.92 -23.14 -10.85
N VAL A 321 3.17 -22.71 -9.83
CA VAL A 321 3.72 -22.09 -8.62
C VAL A 321 3.08 -22.74 -7.40
N ARG A 322 3.90 -23.41 -6.60
CA ARG A 322 3.48 -23.98 -5.32
C ARG A 322 3.91 -23.11 -4.16
N MET A 323 3.22 -23.27 -3.03
CA MET A 323 3.68 -22.70 -1.78
C MET A 323 4.98 -23.41 -1.34
N PRO A 324 6.06 -22.66 -1.07
CA PRO A 324 7.31 -23.26 -0.62
C PRO A 324 7.12 -23.83 0.80
N VAL A 325 7.46 -25.11 0.98
CA VAL A 325 7.34 -25.80 2.28
C VAL A 325 8.46 -25.36 3.24
N ASP A 326 9.59 -24.92 2.70
CA ASP A 326 10.82 -24.64 3.43
C ASP A 326 11.18 -23.15 3.49
N LEU A 327 10.35 -22.27 2.94
CA LEU A 327 10.52 -20.82 3.02
C LEU A 327 9.38 -20.18 3.81
N PRO A 328 9.67 -19.18 4.66
CA PRO A 328 8.63 -18.55 5.45
C PRO A 328 7.77 -17.63 4.59
N THR A 329 6.46 -17.81 4.65
CA THR A 329 5.47 -16.85 4.15
C THR A 329 4.84 -16.09 5.32
N ILE A 330 4.16 -15.00 5.02
CA ILE A 330 3.21 -14.42 5.99
C ILE A 330 1.83 -15.06 5.81
N GLU A 331 0.83 -14.58 6.56
CA GLU A 331 -0.56 -15.06 6.54
C GLU A 331 -1.03 -15.41 5.12
N ASP A 332 -1.73 -16.54 5.01
CA ASP A 332 -2.30 -17.04 3.78
C ASP A 332 -1.30 -17.35 2.66
N GLY A 333 -0.04 -17.71 2.98
CA GLY A 333 0.94 -18.13 1.97
C GLY A 333 1.49 -16.98 1.12
N VAL A 334 1.36 -15.74 1.62
CA VAL A 334 1.85 -14.55 0.92
C VAL A 334 3.38 -14.46 1.01
N ILE A 335 4.01 -14.32 -0.15
CA ILE A 335 5.46 -14.10 -0.28
C ILE A 335 5.79 -12.69 0.19
N SER A 336 6.80 -12.56 1.05
CA SER A 336 7.28 -11.28 1.58
C SER A 336 8.78 -11.10 1.31
N CYS A 337 9.34 -9.94 1.66
CA CYS A 337 10.79 -9.76 1.55
C CYS A 337 11.54 -10.77 2.43
N THR A 338 10.96 -11.17 3.57
CA THR A 338 11.58 -12.10 4.51
C THR A 338 11.45 -13.57 4.10
N THR A 339 10.71 -13.87 3.04
CA THR A 339 10.64 -15.21 2.43
C THR A 339 11.99 -15.62 1.86
N CYS A 340 12.71 -14.67 1.26
CA CYS A 340 14.04 -14.91 0.68
C CYS A 340 15.17 -14.32 1.53
N HIS A 341 14.91 -13.26 2.31
CA HIS A 341 15.91 -12.59 3.12
C HIS A 341 15.75 -12.85 4.62
N TYR A 342 16.84 -12.86 5.37
CA TYR A 342 16.81 -12.79 6.83
C TYR A 342 16.69 -11.33 7.30
N PRO A 343 15.60 -10.95 8.00
CA PRO A 343 15.33 -9.56 8.38
C PRO A 343 16.32 -8.99 9.42
N HIS A 344 17.01 -9.86 10.16
CA HIS A 344 17.99 -9.45 11.18
C HIS A 344 19.45 -9.56 10.72
N GLY A 345 19.70 -10.18 9.57
CA GLY A 345 21.03 -10.58 9.13
C GLY A 345 21.14 -12.10 8.90
N GLY A 346 22.12 -12.50 8.10
CA GLY A 346 22.32 -13.88 7.68
C GLY A 346 23.79 -14.18 7.38
N ASP A 347 24.09 -15.42 6.99
CA ASP A 347 25.46 -15.88 6.75
C ASP A 347 25.91 -15.73 5.28
N ARG A 348 25.04 -15.14 4.46
CA ARG A 348 25.29 -14.88 3.04
C ARG A 348 25.11 -13.40 2.73
N GLU A 349 25.77 -12.96 1.66
CA GLU A 349 25.56 -11.62 1.10
C GLU A 349 24.07 -11.36 0.82
N PHE A 350 23.68 -10.10 0.93
CA PHE A 350 22.28 -9.65 0.81
C PHE A 350 21.32 -10.33 1.80
N PHE A 351 21.85 -10.97 2.85
CA PHE A 351 21.05 -11.69 3.85
C PHE A 351 20.19 -12.81 3.27
N ALA A 352 20.62 -13.41 2.16
CA ALA A 352 19.84 -14.43 1.47
C ALA A 352 19.73 -15.73 2.28
N ARG A 353 18.55 -16.34 2.30
CA ARG A 353 18.30 -17.65 2.93
C ARG A 353 18.86 -18.82 2.13
N SER A 354 19.00 -18.63 0.83
CA SER A 354 19.52 -19.58 -0.16
C SER A 354 20.38 -18.81 -1.15
N PRO A 355 21.30 -19.45 -1.89
CA PRO A 355 21.87 -18.85 -3.09
C PRO A 355 20.76 -18.30 -4.01
N PHE A 356 20.97 -17.11 -4.58
CA PHE A 356 20.09 -16.55 -5.61
C PHE A 356 20.41 -17.14 -6.99
N ASP A 357 20.29 -18.46 -7.11
CA ASP A 357 20.41 -19.21 -8.35
C ASP A 357 19.09 -19.94 -8.67
N ALA A 358 19.09 -20.75 -9.74
CA ALA A 358 17.91 -21.48 -10.19
C ALA A 358 17.30 -22.37 -9.09
N THR A 359 18.10 -22.85 -8.13
CA THR A 359 17.61 -23.71 -7.05
C THR A 359 16.61 -23.01 -6.15
N LEU A 360 16.75 -21.70 -5.93
CA LEU A 360 15.78 -20.91 -5.16
C LEU A 360 14.46 -20.77 -5.92
N CYS A 361 14.54 -20.50 -7.23
CA CYS A 361 13.36 -20.38 -8.08
C CYS A 361 12.55 -21.68 -8.06
N LEU A 362 13.23 -22.83 -8.13
CA LEU A 362 12.60 -24.15 -8.17
C LEU A 362 11.90 -24.57 -6.86
N LYS A 363 12.08 -23.82 -5.77
CA LYS A 363 11.33 -24.06 -4.53
C LYS A 363 9.85 -23.76 -4.69
N CYS A 364 9.53 -22.72 -5.47
CA CYS A 364 8.17 -22.33 -5.78
C CYS A 364 7.75 -22.70 -7.20
N HIS A 365 8.67 -22.70 -8.16
CA HIS A 365 8.40 -23.00 -9.58
C HIS A 365 8.77 -24.45 -9.90
N ASP A 366 7.80 -25.31 -10.14
CA ASP A 366 8.06 -26.72 -10.43
C ASP A 366 8.13 -26.96 -11.94
N GLU A 367 9.27 -27.44 -12.43
CA GLU A 367 9.45 -27.80 -13.85
C GLU A 367 8.56 -28.97 -14.29
N SER A 368 8.13 -29.84 -13.35
CA SER A 368 7.20 -30.93 -13.65
C SER A 368 5.74 -30.49 -13.77
N LEU A 369 5.45 -29.23 -13.47
CA LEU A 369 4.15 -28.61 -13.72
C LEU A 369 4.07 -27.97 -15.12
N TYR A 370 5.15 -27.94 -15.91
CA TYR A 370 5.16 -27.39 -17.28
C TYR A 370 4.58 -28.33 -18.34
#